data_AF-A0ABD1HK02-F1
#
_entry.id   AF-A0ABD1HK02-F1
#
_cell.length_a   1.000
_cell.length_b   1.000
_cell.length_c   1.000
_cell.angle_alpha   90.00
_cell.angle_beta   90.00
_cell.angle_gamma   90.00
#
_symmetry.space_group_name_H-M   'P 1'
#
loop_
_entity.id
_entity.type
_entity.pdbx_description
1 polymer ?
#
loop_
_entity_poly.entity_id
_entity_poly.type
_entity_poly.pdbx_seq_one_letter_code
_entity_poly.pdbx_strand_id
1 'polypeptide(L)'
;MNMKGLEKGVGAGMRAFSGARCGGRDEVYVAAVALKGPAQLLFSLNLWDLQHFMVITKPSSSSSSYPLTVYDFQPQDPESIWLAAAALSHTKIPGAILVRKLSKLPLRKCWFVGFTKEDVDVHTFNHTWETHLLVGSHDCRHYTQGLVEHLTGQKDILDHLRPNNL
;
A
#
# COMPACT_ATOMS: atom_id res chain seq x y z
N MET A 1 65.53 17.80 28.58
CA MET A 1 64.14 17.76 29.06
C MET A 1 63.21 18.04 27.88
N ASN A 2 62.25 17.12 27.66
CA ASN A 2 61.01 17.25 26.86
C ASN A 2 61.09 17.53 25.35
N MET A 3 60.15 17.11 24.50
CA MET A 3 59.18 15.98 24.39
C MET A 3 58.24 16.41 23.24
N LYS A 4 57.95 15.50 22.28
CA LYS A 4 56.68 15.39 21.48
C LYS A 4 56.38 16.55 20.49
N GLY A 5 55.61 16.41 19.41
CA GLY A 5 54.77 15.34 18.81
C GLY A 5 54.62 15.62 17.30
N LEU A 6 54.50 14.61 16.43
CA LEU A 6 53.25 14.00 15.93
C LEU A 6 52.22 15.01 15.40
N GLU A 7 51.96 14.99 14.08
CA GLU A 7 50.62 14.81 13.48
C GLU A 7 50.72 14.25 12.05
N LYS A 8 49.82 13.30 11.76
CA LYS A 8 49.58 12.63 10.48
C LYS A 8 48.38 13.31 9.79
N GLY A 9 48.28 13.21 8.46
CA GLY A 9 47.03 13.50 7.73
C GLY A 9 47.23 13.51 6.22
N VAL A 10 47.05 12.39 5.51
CA VAL A 10 45.83 12.03 4.74
C VAL A 10 45.61 13.03 3.59
N GLY A 11 45.93 12.70 2.33
CA GLY A 11 45.37 11.60 1.56
C GLY A 11 44.33 12.18 0.59
N ALA A 12 44.74 12.45 -0.65
CA ALA A 12 43.89 13.03 -1.69
C ALA A 12 42.73 12.09 -2.03
N GLY A 13 41.53 12.44 -1.55
CA GLY A 13 40.29 11.75 -1.88
C GLY A 13 39.76 12.19 -3.24
N MET A 14 39.84 11.29 -4.23
CA MET A 14 39.04 11.34 -5.44
C MET A 14 37.56 11.49 -5.07
N ARG A 15 36.93 12.61 -5.43
CA ARG A 15 35.48 12.71 -5.43
C ARG A 15 34.96 11.87 -6.59
N ALA A 16 34.62 10.62 -6.29
CA ALA A 16 33.67 9.91 -7.11
C ALA A 16 32.35 10.69 -7.02
N PHE A 17 31.96 11.34 -8.12
CA PHE A 17 30.56 11.65 -8.34
C PHE A 17 29.86 10.30 -8.48
N SER A 18 29.41 9.75 -7.35
CA SER A 18 28.50 8.62 -7.32
C SER A 18 27.26 9.12 -8.06
N GLY A 19 27.04 8.51 -9.24
CA GLY A 19 26.01 8.94 -10.17
C GLY A 19 24.69 9.18 -9.45
N ALA A 20 24.02 10.27 -9.82
CA ALA A 20 22.61 10.41 -9.54
C ALA A 20 21.96 9.08 -9.92
N ARG A 21 21.52 8.32 -8.92
CA ARG A 21 20.61 7.23 -9.18
C ARG A 21 19.40 7.94 -9.76
N CYS A 22 19.24 7.90 -11.08
CA CYS A 22 17.92 7.96 -11.67
C CYS A 22 17.19 6.73 -11.12
N GLY A 23 16.79 6.80 -9.85
CA GLY A 23 16.03 5.79 -9.17
C GLY A 23 14.72 5.74 -9.93
N GLY A 24 14.49 4.65 -10.64
CA GLY A 24 13.22 4.47 -11.32
C GLY A 24 12.10 4.67 -10.30
N ARG A 25 11.04 5.34 -10.70
CA ARG A 25 9.83 5.44 -9.87
C ARG A 25 9.26 4.04 -9.68
N ASP A 26 8.75 3.74 -8.49
CA ASP A 26 8.21 2.41 -8.21
C ASP A 26 6.92 2.19 -9.00
N GLU A 27 6.71 0.97 -9.47
CA GLU A 27 5.47 0.58 -10.14
C GLU A 27 4.36 0.40 -9.08
N VAL A 28 3.18 0.94 -9.36
CA VAL A 28 2.00 0.87 -8.50
C VAL A 28 0.94 0.03 -9.19
N TYR A 29 0.44 -0.96 -8.45
CA TYR A 29 -0.63 -1.85 -8.86
C TYR A 29 -1.77 -1.78 -7.85
N VAL A 30 -2.98 -2.04 -8.34
CA VAL A 30 -4.14 -2.33 -7.49
C VAL A 30 -4.57 -3.76 -7.73
N ALA A 31 -4.88 -4.46 -6.64
CA ALA A 31 -5.39 -5.82 -6.70
C ALA A 31 -6.72 -5.93 -5.97
N ALA A 32 -7.63 -6.73 -6.53
CA ALA A 32 -8.86 -7.12 -5.88
C ALA A 32 -8.82 -8.61 -5.52
N VAL A 33 -8.95 -8.91 -4.23
CA VAL A 33 -8.99 -10.29 -3.73
C VAL A 33 -10.38 -10.63 -3.22
N ALA A 34 -10.72 -11.92 -3.29
CA ALA A 34 -11.88 -12.42 -2.60
C ALA A 34 -11.60 -12.39 -1.08
N LEU A 35 -12.55 -11.86 -0.33
CA LEU A 35 -12.59 -11.95 1.12
C LEU A 35 -12.59 -13.43 1.56
N LYS A 36 -11.85 -13.77 2.62
CA LYS A 36 -11.75 -15.12 3.21
C LYS A 36 -12.04 -15.04 4.71
N GLY A 37 -13.08 -15.73 5.17
CA GLY A 37 -13.38 -15.93 6.59
C GLY A 37 -14.89 -16.04 6.87
N PRO A 38 -15.34 -16.80 7.89
CA PRO A 38 -16.75 -16.94 8.27
C PRO A 38 -17.43 -15.62 8.67
N ALA A 39 -16.72 -14.70 9.33
CA ALA A 39 -17.29 -13.38 9.67
C ALA A 39 -17.48 -12.49 8.41
N GLN A 40 -16.68 -12.69 7.37
CA GLN A 40 -16.81 -11.97 6.10
C GLN A 40 -18.03 -12.43 5.26
N LEU A 41 -18.58 -13.62 5.50
CA LEU A 41 -19.84 -14.05 4.87
C LEU A 41 -21.03 -13.19 5.30
N LEU A 42 -20.99 -12.60 6.50
CA LEU A 42 -22.03 -11.68 6.96
C LEU A 42 -21.92 -10.33 6.25
N PHE A 43 -20.70 -9.77 6.08
CA PHE A 43 -20.46 -8.60 5.22
C PHE A 43 -20.95 -8.78 3.77
N SER A 44 -21.33 -9.99 3.36
CA SER A 44 -21.60 -10.37 1.98
C SER A 44 -23.04 -10.20 1.48
N LEU A 45 -23.93 -9.52 2.21
CA LEU A 45 -25.35 -9.39 1.81
C LEU A 45 -25.65 -8.36 0.70
N ASN A 46 -24.63 -7.74 0.09
CA ASN A 46 -24.81 -6.93 -1.12
C ASN A 46 -23.97 -7.49 -2.27
N LEU A 47 -24.61 -8.22 -3.19
CA LEU A 47 -23.98 -8.94 -4.30
C LEU A 47 -23.20 -7.97 -5.20
N TRP A 48 -21.89 -8.24 -5.38
CA TRP A 48 -20.82 -7.45 -6.05
C TRP A 48 -19.86 -6.68 -5.11
N ASP A 49 -20.27 -6.31 -3.90
CA ASP A 49 -19.45 -5.57 -2.90
C ASP A 49 -18.36 -6.42 -2.20
N LEU A 50 -18.10 -7.65 -2.66
CA LEU A 50 -17.21 -8.63 -2.00
C LEU A 50 -15.73 -8.52 -2.37
N GLN A 51 -15.38 -7.52 -3.19
CA GLN A 51 -14.01 -7.35 -3.65
C GLN A 51 -13.23 -6.49 -2.67
N HIS A 52 -12.22 -7.09 -2.06
CA HIS A 52 -11.30 -6.38 -1.20
C HIS A 52 -10.16 -5.80 -2.02
N PHE A 53 -10.01 -4.49 -1.98
CA PHE A 53 -8.98 -3.79 -2.74
C PHE A 53 -7.75 -3.52 -1.87
N MET A 54 -6.57 -3.69 -2.47
CA MET A 54 -5.29 -3.38 -1.86
C MET A 54 -4.34 -2.78 -2.90
N VAL A 55 -3.38 -1.99 -2.43
CA VAL A 55 -2.34 -1.36 -3.26
C VAL A 55 -1.05 -2.17 -3.14
N ILE A 56 -0.35 -2.38 -4.25
CA ILE A 56 0.94 -3.07 -4.29
C ILE A 56 1.96 -2.16 -4.95
N THR A 57 3.10 -1.94 -4.29
CA THR A 57 4.26 -1.27 -4.88
C THR A 57 5.35 -2.28 -5.22
N LYS A 58 5.89 -2.14 -6.43
CA LYS A 58 7.01 -2.94 -6.93
C LYS A 58 8.21 -2.00 -7.19
N PRO A 59 9.33 -2.23 -6.48
CA PRO A 59 10.51 -1.38 -6.65
C PRO A 59 11.05 -1.42 -8.07
N SER A 60 11.34 -0.26 -8.65
CA SER A 60 11.86 -0.16 -10.02
C SER A 60 13.23 -0.84 -10.23
N SER A 61 14.04 -0.89 -9.18
CA SER A 61 15.36 -1.51 -9.16
C SER A 61 15.29 -3.03 -8.94
N SER A 62 14.09 -3.62 -8.89
CA SER A 62 13.92 -5.04 -8.64
C SER A 62 14.14 -5.89 -9.90
N SER A 63 15.36 -6.41 -10.04
CA SER A 63 15.63 -7.60 -10.85
C SER A 63 15.02 -8.84 -10.18
N SER A 64 13.69 -8.92 -10.11
CA SER A 64 12.89 -10.03 -9.52
C SER A 64 13.16 -10.45 -8.06
N SER A 65 14.18 -9.89 -7.40
CA SER A 65 14.68 -10.38 -6.10
C SER A 65 14.14 -9.61 -4.87
N TYR A 66 13.58 -8.41 -5.07
CA TYR A 66 13.04 -7.63 -3.95
C TYR A 66 11.56 -7.90 -3.72
N PRO A 67 11.14 -8.06 -2.45
CA PRO A 67 9.73 -8.30 -2.16
C PRO A 67 8.90 -7.05 -2.44
N LEU A 68 7.77 -7.29 -3.10
CA LEU A 68 6.70 -6.33 -3.31
C LEU A 68 6.14 -5.88 -1.95
N THR A 69 5.67 -4.64 -1.86
CA THR A 69 4.99 -4.16 -0.64
C THR A 69 3.51 -4.03 -0.91
N VAL A 70 2.69 -4.54 0.00
CA VAL A 70 1.23 -4.47 -0.07
C VAL A 70 0.73 -3.61 1.07
N TYR A 71 -0.21 -2.73 0.75
CA TYR A 71 -0.91 -1.85 1.66
C TYR A 71 -2.39 -2.19 1.60
N ASP A 72 -2.94 -2.50 2.77
CA ASP A 72 -4.24 -3.13 2.91
C ASP A 72 -4.97 -2.51 4.11
N PHE A 73 -6.23 -2.08 3.95
CA PHE A 73 -7.04 -1.53 5.03
C PHE A 73 -8.26 -2.43 5.26
N GLN A 74 -8.35 -3.03 6.45
CA GLN A 74 -9.37 -4.03 6.79
C GLN A 74 -9.83 -3.89 8.25
N PRO A 75 -10.89 -4.60 8.68
CA PRO A 75 -11.25 -4.69 10.09
C PRO A 75 -10.04 -5.13 10.93
N GLN A 76 -9.91 -4.60 12.15
CA GLN A 76 -8.82 -4.96 13.05
C GLN A 76 -8.81 -6.47 13.35
N ASP A 77 -9.99 -7.07 13.47
CA ASP A 77 -10.18 -8.51 13.54
C ASP A 77 -11.17 -8.95 12.45
N PRO A 78 -10.69 -9.43 11.28
CA PRO A 78 -11.55 -9.83 10.17
C PRO A 78 -12.35 -11.11 10.45
N GLU A 79 -12.02 -11.87 11.50
CA GLU A 79 -12.72 -13.10 11.90
C GLU A 79 -13.81 -12.86 12.96
N SER A 80 -13.93 -11.62 13.45
CA SER A 80 -14.92 -11.26 14.47
C SER A 80 -16.33 -11.14 13.88
N ILE A 81 -17.20 -12.09 14.24
CA ILE A 81 -18.63 -12.07 13.89
C ILE A 81 -19.32 -10.81 14.42
N TRP A 82 -18.91 -10.32 15.60
CA TRP A 82 -19.46 -9.09 16.19
C TRP A 82 -19.11 -7.86 15.35
N LEU A 83 -17.85 -7.72 14.93
CA LEU A 83 -17.45 -6.62 14.04
C LEU A 83 -18.16 -6.70 12.69
N ALA A 84 -18.42 -7.90 12.19
CA ALA A 84 -19.20 -8.09 10.98
C ALA A 84 -20.66 -7.65 11.13
N ALA A 85 -21.34 -8.03 12.22
CA ALA A 85 -22.70 -7.58 12.49
C ALA A 85 -22.79 -6.05 12.69
N ALA A 86 -21.83 -5.47 13.40
CA ALA A 86 -21.76 -4.01 13.59
C ALA A 86 -21.56 -3.28 12.26
N ALA A 87 -20.67 -3.78 11.41
CA ALA A 87 -20.41 -3.16 10.12
C ALA A 87 -21.59 -3.27 9.14
N LEU A 88 -22.31 -4.39 9.14
CA LEU A 88 -23.59 -4.52 8.42
C LEU A 88 -24.65 -3.53 8.90
N SER A 89 -24.59 -3.16 10.18
CA SER A 89 -25.46 -2.13 10.77
C SER A 89 -24.94 -0.71 10.51
N HIS A 90 -24.04 -0.54 9.53
CA HIS A 90 -23.37 0.71 9.17
C HIS A 90 -22.76 1.45 10.37
N THR A 91 -22.30 0.68 11.35
CA THR A 91 -21.64 1.23 12.54
C THR A 91 -20.14 1.32 12.27
N LYS A 92 -19.50 2.40 12.74
CA LYS A 92 -18.04 2.52 12.72
C LYS A 92 -17.42 1.39 13.55
N ILE A 93 -16.50 0.63 12.96
CA ILE A 93 -15.78 -0.44 13.63
C ILE A 93 -14.27 -0.15 13.65
N PRO A 94 -13.50 -0.76 14.57
CA PRO A 94 -12.04 -0.67 14.52
C PRO A 94 -11.49 -1.29 13.22
N GLY A 95 -10.72 -0.51 12.48
CA GLY A 95 -9.95 -0.94 11.31
C GLY A 95 -8.46 -0.88 11.57
N ALA A 96 -7.69 -1.46 10.65
CA ALA A 96 -6.24 -1.48 10.69
C ALA A 96 -5.66 -1.40 9.28
N ILE A 97 -4.59 -0.61 9.12
CA ILE A 97 -3.75 -0.64 7.93
C ILE A 97 -2.67 -1.70 8.14
N LEU A 98 -2.63 -2.69 7.26
CA LEU A 98 -1.56 -3.68 7.20
C LEU A 98 -0.59 -3.36 6.07
N VAL A 99 0.69 -3.42 6.40
CA VAL A 99 1.79 -3.36 5.43
C VAL A 99 2.50 -4.71 5.44
N ARG A 100 2.46 -5.42 4.32
CA ARG A 100 3.04 -6.77 4.20
C ARG A 100 3.89 -6.91 2.95
N LYS A 101 4.75 -7.93 2.93
CA LYS A 101 5.60 -8.25 1.79
C LYS A 101 5.01 -9.40 0.97
N LEU A 102 5.07 -9.30 -0.35
CA LEU A 102 4.74 -10.38 -1.29
C LEU A 102 5.94 -10.73 -2.17
N SER A 103 6.07 -12.01 -2.51
CA SER A 103 7.09 -12.48 -3.44
C SER A 103 6.70 -12.28 -4.90
N LYS A 104 5.40 -12.27 -5.22
CA LYS A 104 4.85 -12.16 -6.58
C LYS A 104 3.53 -11.39 -6.59
N LEU A 105 3.24 -10.75 -7.73
CA LEU A 105 1.95 -10.08 -7.95
C LEU A 105 0.82 -11.13 -8.04
N PRO A 106 -0.40 -10.79 -7.61
CA PRO A 106 -1.57 -11.64 -7.84
C PRO A 106 -1.77 -11.90 -9.34
N LEU A 107 -2.00 -13.17 -9.71
CA LEU A 107 -2.13 -13.59 -11.10
C LEU A 107 -3.44 -13.11 -11.77
N ARG A 108 -4.44 -12.75 -10.98
CA ARG A 108 -5.77 -12.34 -11.45
C ARG A 108 -6.21 -11.11 -10.68
N LYS A 109 -7.06 -10.29 -11.32
CA LYS A 109 -7.62 -9.06 -10.73
C LYS A 109 -6.52 -8.18 -10.13
N CYS A 110 -5.44 -8.00 -10.87
CA CYS A 110 -4.33 -7.11 -10.53
C CYS A 110 -4.06 -6.23 -11.75
N TRP A 111 -4.07 -4.93 -11.55
CA TRP A 111 -3.99 -3.94 -12.61
C TRP A 111 -2.85 -2.99 -12.32
N PHE A 112 -2.01 -2.76 -13.33
CA PHE A 112 -1.02 -1.69 -13.28
C PHE A 112 -1.73 -0.35 -13.34
N VAL A 113 -1.41 0.53 -12.41
CA VAL A 113 -2.01 1.86 -12.32
C VAL A 113 -1.04 2.89 -12.88
N GLY A 114 0.20 2.89 -12.41
CA GLY A 114 1.19 3.86 -12.87
C GLY A 114 2.48 3.79 -12.07
N PHE A 115 3.26 4.84 -12.14
CA PHE A 115 4.50 4.98 -11.36
C PHE A 115 4.31 5.96 -10.22
N THR A 116 5.06 5.78 -9.14
CA THR A 116 5.08 6.74 -8.04
C THR A 116 5.56 8.12 -8.50
N LYS A 117 5.08 9.19 -7.89
CA LYS A 117 5.71 10.51 -7.96
C LYS A 117 7.08 10.46 -7.24
N GLU A 118 7.89 11.48 -7.47
CA GLU A 118 9.14 11.68 -6.72
C GLU A 118 8.82 12.00 -5.24
N ASP A 119 9.63 11.50 -4.32
CA ASP A 119 9.56 11.78 -2.88
C ASP A 119 8.20 11.51 -2.19
N VAL A 120 7.49 10.45 -2.61
CA VAL A 120 6.24 10.04 -1.94
C VAL A 120 6.52 9.30 -0.63
N ASP A 121 5.90 9.76 0.46
CA ASP A 121 5.96 9.09 1.76
C ASP A 121 4.65 8.37 2.09
N VAL A 122 4.68 7.04 2.04
CA VAL A 122 3.53 6.19 2.40
C VAL A 122 3.38 6.05 3.91
N HIS A 123 4.46 6.19 4.68
CA HIS A 123 4.41 6.07 6.13
C HIS A 123 3.59 7.21 6.74
N THR A 124 3.86 8.46 6.35
CA THR A 124 3.08 9.62 6.80
C THR A 124 1.62 9.53 6.34
N PHE A 125 1.36 9.08 5.11
CA PHE A 125 -0.01 8.84 4.63
C PHE A 125 -0.73 7.83 5.54
N ASN A 126 -0.13 6.68 5.81
CA ASN A 126 -0.73 5.66 6.65
C ASN A 126 -0.97 6.13 8.09
N HIS A 127 -0.05 6.93 8.64
CA HIS A 127 -0.19 7.43 10.01
C HIS A 127 -1.32 8.45 10.16
N THR A 128 -1.63 9.20 9.10
CA THR A 128 -2.67 10.24 9.11
C THR A 128 -4.06 9.71 8.74
N TRP A 129 -4.16 8.47 8.27
CA TRP A 129 -5.43 7.84 7.90
C TRP A 129 -6.30 7.51 9.12
N GLU A 130 -7.58 7.94 9.12
CA GLU A 130 -8.55 7.55 10.17
C GLU A 130 -8.77 6.04 10.15
N THR A 131 -8.55 5.35 11.27
CA THR A 131 -8.60 3.88 11.30
C THR A 131 -9.97 3.30 11.60
N HIS A 132 -10.98 4.12 11.92
CA HIS A 132 -12.36 3.64 12.06
C HIS A 132 -12.91 3.26 10.69
N LEU A 133 -13.15 1.97 10.47
CA LEU A 133 -13.71 1.48 9.22
C LEU A 133 -15.23 1.66 9.22
N LEU A 134 -15.74 2.19 8.12
CA LEU A 134 -17.18 2.31 7.86
C LEU A 134 -17.46 1.83 6.43
N VAL A 135 -18.20 0.73 6.31
CA VAL A 135 -18.53 0.12 5.01
C VAL A 135 -19.26 1.12 4.13
N GLY A 136 -18.79 1.29 2.90
CA GLY A 136 -19.41 2.16 1.90
C GLY A 136 -18.97 3.61 1.94
N SER A 137 -18.32 4.08 3.02
CA SER A 137 -17.89 5.50 3.12
C SER A 137 -16.47 5.71 3.63
N HIS A 138 -15.86 4.73 4.30
CA HIS A 138 -14.48 4.77 4.76
C HIS A 138 -13.94 3.34 4.94
N ASP A 139 -13.69 2.68 3.82
CA ASP A 139 -13.30 1.27 3.76
C ASP A 139 -12.09 1.05 2.83
N CYS A 140 -11.78 -0.22 2.51
CA CYS A 140 -10.64 -0.59 1.68
C CYS A 140 -10.64 0.11 0.30
N ARG A 141 -11.81 0.45 -0.25
CA ARG A 141 -11.94 1.16 -1.53
C ARG A 141 -11.44 2.59 -1.40
N HIS A 142 -11.89 3.27 -0.35
CA HIS A 142 -11.52 4.65 -0.06
C HIS A 142 -10.03 4.76 0.26
N TYR A 143 -9.50 3.83 1.06
CA TYR A 143 -8.07 3.75 1.34
C TYR A 143 -7.26 3.49 0.07
N THR A 144 -7.67 2.53 -0.75
CA THR A 144 -7.00 2.22 -2.02
C THR A 144 -6.97 3.43 -2.94
N GLN A 145 -8.10 4.10 -3.12
CA GLN A 145 -8.21 5.31 -3.94
C GLN A 145 -7.32 6.44 -3.41
N GLY A 146 -7.38 6.73 -2.11
CA GLY A 146 -6.58 7.78 -1.48
C GLY A 146 -5.08 7.51 -1.58
N LEU A 147 -4.65 6.28 -1.35
CA LEU A 147 -3.24 5.90 -1.46
C LEU A 147 -2.75 5.95 -2.92
N VAL A 148 -3.56 5.51 -3.87
CA VAL A 148 -3.23 5.59 -5.30
C VAL A 148 -3.11 7.05 -5.76
N GLU A 149 -4.01 7.93 -5.34
CA GLU A 149 -3.94 9.36 -5.65
C GLU A 149 -2.69 10.00 -5.03
N HIS A 150 -2.38 9.65 -3.78
CA HIS A 150 -1.15 10.11 -3.12
C HIS A 150 0.10 9.69 -3.90
N LEU A 151 0.20 8.38 -4.22
CA LEU A 151 1.34 7.79 -4.90
C LEU A 151 1.51 8.26 -6.35
N THR A 152 0.43 8.29 -7.12
CA THR A 152 0.49 8.41 -8.59
C THR A 152 -0.20 9.67 -9.13
N GLY A 153 -1.11 10.26 -8.35
CA GLY A 153 -1.97 11.36 -8.78
C GLY A 153 -3.21 10.93 -9.56
N GLN A 154 -3.41 9.62 -9.78
CA GLN A 154 -4.58 9.12 -10.48
C GLN A 154 -5.81 9.11 -9.58
N LYS A 155 -6.94 9.50 -10.17
CA LYS A 155 -8.26 9.60 -9.53
C LYS A 155 -9.21 8.58 -10.15
N ASP A 156 -10.27 8.25 -9.41
CA ASP A 156 -11.40 7.44 -9.87
C ASP A 156 -10.99 6.08 -10.47
N ILE A 157 -9.85 5.53 -10.01
CA ILE A 157 -9.27 4.33 -10.61
C ILE A 157 -10.18 3.12 -10.42
N LEU A 158 -10.87 3.02 -9.30
CA LEU A 158 -11.75 1.89 -9.01
C LEU A 158 -12.99 1.86 -9.92
N ASP A 159 -13.46 3.03 -10.39
CA ASP A 159 -14.54 3.10 -11.35
C ASP A 159 -14.08 2.67 -12.75
N HIS A 160 -12.84 2.97 -13.12
CA HIS A 160 -12.22 2.51 -14.37
C HIS A 160 -11.84 1.02 -14.37
N LEU A 161 -11.64 0.43 -13.19
CA LEU A 161 -11.37 -1.00 -13.03
C LEU A 161 -12.65 -1.85 -13.00
N ARG A 162 -13.84 -1.23 -12.98
CA ARG A 162 -15.09 -1.95 -13.17
C ARG A 162 -15.10 -2.54 -14.59
N PRO A 163 -15.34 -3.84 -14.76
CA PRO A 163 -15.70 -4.35 -16.07
C PRO A 163 -16.94 -3.57 -16.54
N ASN A 164 -16.91 -3.02 -17.76
CA ASN A 164 -18.13 -2.59 -18.42
C ASN A 164 -19.06 -3.80 -18.45
N ASN A 165 -20.08 -3.82 -17.59
CA ASN A 165 -21.19 -4.76 -17.71
C ASN A 165 -21.97 -4.32 -18.96
N LEU A 166 -21.57 -4.83 -20.12
CA LEU A 166 -22.44 -4.99 -21.29
C LEU A 166 -23.16 -6.33 -21.15
#